data_AF-A0A645HC16-F1
#
_entry.id   AF-A0A645HC16-F1
#
_cell.length_a   1.000
_cell.length_b   1.000
_cell.length_c   1.000
_cell.angle_alpha   90.00
_cell.angle_beta   90.00
_cell.angle_gamma   90.00
#
_symmetry.space_group_name_H-M   'P 1'
#
loop_
_entity.id
_entity.type
_entity.pdbx_description
1 polymer ?
#
loop_
_entity_poly.entity_id
_entity_poly.type
_entity_poly.pdbx_seq_one_letter_code
_entity_poly.pdbx_strand_id
1 'polypeptide(L)'
;MVEGRCALSAYATGESPNCNGACSPGKHVRWEQAPQGMETRLNGILIDRFADDERAGYPTLCKGRFEVNDETYYAIEEPTSLNTLEMLPELARIGVAAIKIEGRQRSPAYVTQVTRVWRAALDQLARSVADFKPLPAWMAELNKVSEGQSHTLGAYYRPWK
;
A
#
# COMPACT_ATOMS: atom_id res chain seq x y z
N MET A 1 4.73 -15.66 7.79
CA MET A 1 5.70 -14.79 7.10
C MET A 1 5.86 -13.54 7.96
N VAL A 2 6.98 -13.39 8.68
CA VAL A 2 7.30 -12.15 9.40
C VAL A 2 8.22 -11.36 8.49
N GLU A 3 7.64 -10.58 7.60
CA GLU A 3 8.40 -9.50 6.97
C GLU A 3 8.72 -8.52 8.11
N GLY A 4 9.99 -8.33 8.45
CA GLY A 4 10.45 -7.64 9.68
C GLY A 4 9.84 -6.25 9.92
N ARG A 5 9.17 -5.66 8.93
CA ARG A 5 8.34 -4.46 9.01
C ARG A 5 7.33 -4.48 10.16
N CYS A 6 6.62 -5.60 10.37
CA CYS A 6 5.66 -5.71 11.48
C CYS A 6 6.35 -5.74 12.85
N ALA A 7 7.62 -6.16 12.92
CA ALA A 7 8.38 -6.15 14.16
C ALA A 7 8.74 -4.73 14.58
N LEU A 8 8.90 -3.80 13.64
CA LEU A 8 9.13 -2.38 13.95
C LEU A 8 7.94 -1.77 14.71
N SER A 9 6.72 -2.05 14.25
CA SER A 9 5.50 -1.67 14.96
C SER A 9 5.39 -2.32 16.33
N ALA A 10 5.72 -3.61 16.44
CA ALA A 10 5.71 -4.32 17.71
C ALA A 10 6.73 -3.75 18.70
N TYR A 11 7.93 -3.39 18.22
CA TYR A 11 8.94 -2.71 19.01
C TYR A 11 8.44 -1.35 19.51
N ALA A 12 7.86 -0.55 18.61
CA ALA A 12 7.35 0.78 18.94
C ALA A 12 6.19 0.74 19.93
N THR A 13 5.32 -0.27 19.89
CA THR A 13 4.02 -0.25 20.61
C THR A 13 3.89 -1.31 21.70
N GLY A 14 4.82 -2.27 21.77
CA GLY A 14 4.69 -3.47 22.60
C GLY A 14 3.62 -4.46 22.11
N GLU A 15 3.02 -4.22 20.94
CA GLU A 15 1.85 -4.95 20.44
C GLU A 15 2.13 -5.61 19.09
N SER A 16 1.92 -6.92 19.01
CA SER A 16 2.08 -7.66 17.75
C SER A 16 0.97 -7.33 16.76
N PRO A 17 1.27 -6.79 15.55
CA PRO A 17 0.28 -6.57 14.51
C PRO A 17 -0.44 -7.84 14.04
N ASN A 18 0.22 -8.99 14.20
CA ASN A 18 -0.34 -10.28 13.81
C ASN A 18 -1.44 -10.71 14.80
N CYS A 19 -1.26 -10.46 16.09
CA CYS A 19 -2.21 -10.83 17.14
C CYS A 19 -3.30 -9.77 17.35
N ASN A 20 -2.95 -8.49 17.27
CA ASN A 20 -3.86 -7.38 17.53
C ASN A 20 -4.55 -6.83 16.27
N GLY A 21 -4.17 -7.36 15.10
CA GLY A 21 -4.81 -7.04 13.82
C GLY A 21 -4.36 -5.71 13.19
N ALA A 22 -3.73 -4.78 13.90
CA ALA A 22 -3.34 -3.48 13.35
C ALA A 22 -1.82 -3.30 13.36
N CYS A 23 -1.26 -2.77 12.26
CA CYS A 23 0.16 -2.37 12.22
C CYS A 23 0.44 -1.17 13.14
N SER A 24 -0.55 -0.30 13.34
CA SER A 24 -0.46 0.81 14.29
C SER A 24 -1.74 0.84 15.10
N PRO A 25 -1.75 0.33 16.34
CA PRO A 25 -2.96 0.39 17.16
C PRO A 25 -3.36 1.85 17.41
N GLY A 26 -4.63 2.19 17.15
CA GLY A 26 -5.11 3.58 17.19
C GLY A 26 -4.85 4.31 18.52
N LYS A 27 -4.82 3.59 19.65
CA LYS A 27 -4.48 4.15 20.96
C LYS A 27 -3.06 4.73 21.06
N HIS A 28 -2.14 4.26 20.22
CA HIS A 28 -0.75 4.72 20.14
C HIS A 28 -0.52 5.77 19.05
N VAL A 29 -1.51 5.98 18.17
CA VAL A 29 -1.40 6.92 17.06
C VAL A 29 -1.71 8.34 17.53
N ARG A 30 -0.87 9.31 17.16
CA ARG A 30 -1.10 10.74 17.35
C ARG A 30 -0.94 11.50 16.05
N TRP A 31 -1.76 12.51 15.89
CA TRP A 31 -1.75 13.49 14.81
C TRP A 31 -1.60 14.85 15.49
N GLU A 32 -0.48 15.51 15.26
CA GLU A 32 -0.08 16.71 16.00
C GLU A 32 0.24 17.83 15.01
N GLN A 33 -0.46 18.96 15.13
CA GLN A 33 -0.13 20.14 14.33
C GLN A 33 1.16 20.76 14.86
N ALA A 34 2.19 20.83 14.02
CA ALA A 34 3.45 21.48 14.31
C ALA A 34 3.65 22.71 13.40
N PRO A 35 4.60 23.61 13.71
CA PRO A 35 4.89 24.78 12.87
C PRO A 35 5.31 24.45 11.42
N GLN A 36 5.76 23.22 11.18
CA GLN A 36 6.25 22.75 9.88
C GLN A 36 5.28 21.77 9.20
N GLY A 37 4.03 21.67 9.68
CA GLY A 37 2.99 20.80 9.11
C GLY A 37 2.41 19.82 10.13
N MET A 38 1.61 18.87 9.64
CA MET A 38 1.00 17.82 10.44
C MET A 38 2.00 16.69 10.71
N GLU A 39 2.38 16.49 11.95
CA GLU A 39 3.19 15.34 12.37
C GLU A 39 2.31 14.13 12.68
N THR A 40 2.74 12.96 12.22
CA THR A 40 2.16 11.69 12.64
C THR A 40 3.13 10.91 13.49
N ARG A 41 2.62 10.38 14.60
CA ARG A 41 3.44 9.72 15.60
C ARG A 41 2.84 8.39 16.04
N LEU A 42 3.70 7.42 16.32
CA LEU A 42 3.31 6.13 16.89
C LEU A 42 4.08 5.91 18.19
N ASN A 43 3.35 5.87 19.30
CA ASN A 43 3.91 5.77 20.65
C ASN A 43 5.07 6.77 20.89
N GLY A 44 4.88 8.02 20.49
CA GLY A 44 5.89 9.07 20.67
C GLY A 44 7.08 9.02 19.69
N ILE A 45 7.08 8.15 18.68
CA ILE A 45 8.06 8.16 17.57
C ILE A 45 7.48 8.95 16.40
N LEU A 46 8.24 9.90 15.83
CA LEU A 46 7.85 10.63 14.63
C LEU A 46 7.95 9.69 13.43
N ILE A 47 6.84 9.50 12.72
CA ILE A 47 6.77 8.66 11.52
C ILE A 47 6.87 9.52 10.27
N ASP A 48 6.15 10.64 10.24
CA ASP A 48 6.03 11.47 9.05
C ASP A 48 5.56 12.89 9.40
N ARG A 49 5.81 13.84 8.50
CA ARG A 49 5.39 15.23 8.56
C ARG A 49 4.84 15.69 7.22
N PHE A 50 3.55 15.98 7.18
CA PHE A 50 2.83 16.35 5.96
C PHE A 50 2.62 17.86 5.88
N ALA A 51 2.76 18.43 4.68
CA ALA A 51 2.27 19.78 4.41
C ALA A 51 0.72 19.82 4.47
N ASP A 52 0.14 21.02 4.61
CA ASP A 52 -1.32 21.17 4.75
C ASP A 52 -2.10 20.68 3.52
N ASP A 53 -1.48 20.66 2.34
CA ASP A 53 -2.03 20.17 1.08
C ASP A 53 -1.60 18.74 0.72
N GLU A 54 -0.75 18.11 1.53
CA GLU A 54 -0.27 16.75 1.34
C GLU A 54 -1.24 15.73 1.96
N ARG A 55 -1.50 14.64 1.24
CA ARG A 55 -2.34 13.56 1.76
C ARG A 55 -1.55 12.69 2.72
N ALA A 56 -1.96 12.69 3.98
CA ALA A 56 -1.37 11.81 4.97
C ALA A 56 -1.81 10.34 4.82
N GLY A 57 -0.83 9.44 4.84
CA GLY A 57 -1.05 8.00 4.94
C GLY A 57 -1.43 7.58 6.37
N TYR A 58 -1.88 6.33 6.53
CA TYR A 58 -2.09 5.79 7.88
C TYR A 58 -0.72 5.59 8.57
N PRO A 59 -0.52 6.09 9.80
CA PRO A 59 0.81 6.24 10.39
C PRO A 59 1.37 4.90 10.81
N THR A 60 2.00 4.22 9.86
CA THR A 60 2.60 2.90 9.98
C THR A 60 4.10 3.05 9.91
N LEU A 61 4.84 2.49 10.86
CA LEU A 61 6.26 2.77 11.00
C LEU A 61 7.06 2.42 9.73
N CYS A 62 6.70 1.33 9.04
CA CYS A 62 7.36 0.94 7.79
C CYS A 62 7.02 1.82 6.58
N LYS A 63 6.08 2.77 6.72
CA LYS A 63 5.64 3.69 5.66
C LYS A 63 5.93 5.16 5.97
N GLY A 64 6.79 5.41 6.95
CA GLY A 64 7.22 6.76 7.32
C GLY A 64 8.39 7.29 6.47
N ARG A 65 8.62 8.59 6.58
CA ARG A 65 9.82 9.26 6.06
C ARG A 65 10.88 9.32 7.16
N PHE A 66 12.08 8.84 6.84
CA PHE A 66 13.22 8.80 7.75
C PHE A 66 14.45 9.43 7.11
N GLU A 67 15.29 10.03 7.93
CA GLU A 67 16.59 10.54 7.52
C GLU A 67 17.60 9.38 7.45
N VAL A 68 18.19 9.18 6.28
CA VAL A 68 19.22 8.17 6.01
C VAL A 68 20.29 8.82 5.15
N ASN A 69 21.54 8.90 5.63
CA ASN A 69 22.66 9.55 4.94
C ASN A 69 22.30 10.96 4.46
N ASP A 70 21.79 11.80 5.38
CA ASP A 70 21.39 13.20 5.11
C ASP A 70 20.22 13.39 4.12
N GLU A 71 19.55 12.30 3.70
CA GLU A 71 18.33 12.37 2.87
C GLU A 71 17.10 11.91 3.66
N THR A 72 16.01 12.70 3.61
CA THR A 72 14.70 12.30 4.17
C THR A 72 13.78 11.74 3.09
N TYR A 73 13.45 10.46 3.17
CA TYR A 73 12.57 9.79 2.20
C TYR A 73 11.90 8.56 2.82
N TYR A 74 11.02 7.89 2.05
CA TYR A 74 10.41 6.62 2.43
C TYR A 74 11.44 5.48 2.39
N ALA A 75 12.25 5.37 3.44
CA ALA A 75 13.39 4.46 3.50
C ALA A 75 13.01 2.97 3.46
N ILE A 76 11.78 2.63 3.84
CA ILE A 76 11.32 1.24 3.93
C ILE A 76 10.25 0.95 2.86
N GLU A 77 9.12 1.66 2.89
CA GLU A 77 8.01 1.47 1.95
C GLU A 77 7.27 2.78 1.74
N GLU A 78 6.80 3.02 0.52
CA GLU A 78 5.92 4.16 0.25
C GLU A 78 4.47 3.83 0.62
N PRO A 79 3.64 4.81 1.01
CA PRO A 79 2.22 4.61 1.30
C PRO A 79 1.37 4.45 0.02
N THR A 80 1.74 3.49 -0.83
CA THR A 80 1.05 3.15 -2.08
C THR A 80 0.53 1.72 -2.05
N SER A 81 -0.38 1.40 -2.97
CA SER A 81 -0.88 0.03 -3.14
C SER A 81 -0.19 -0.70 -4.28
N LEU A 82 0.16 -1.97 -4.10
CA LEU A 82 0.63 -2.80 -5.20
C LEU A 82 -0.54 -3.11 -6.14
N ASN A 83 -0.42 -2.76 -7.42
CA ASN A 83 -1.40 -3.12 -8.45
C ASN A 83 -0.70 -3.55 -9.72
N THR A 84 -0.83 -4.84 -10.07
CA THR A 84 -0.20 -5.43 -11.26
C THR A 84 -1.19 -5.71 -12.38
N LEU A 85 -2.40 -5.10 -12.34
CA LEU A 85 -3.44 -5.37 -13.34
C LEU A 85 -2.95 -5.10 -14.77
N GLU A 86 -2.18 -4.03 -14.98
CA GLU A 86 -1.63 -3.69 -16.29
C GLU A 86 -0.60 -4.70 -16.79
N MET A 87 0.03 -5.46 -15.88
CA MET A 87 1.01 -6.49 -16.20
C MET A 87 0.38 -7.87 -16.47
N LEU A 88 -0.95 -7.97 -16.49
CA LEU A 88 -1.64 -9.25 -16.68
C LEU A 88 -1.18 -10.03 -17.93
N PRO A 89 -0.94 -9.40 -19.10
CA PRO A 89 -0.40 -10.11 -20.27
C PRO A 89 0.96 -10.73 -20.02
N GLU A 90 1.88 -9.99 -19.41
CA GLU A 90 3.23 -10.45 -19.09
C GLU A 90 3.18 -11.58 -18.06
N LEU A 91 2.37 -11.43 -17.01
CA LEU A 91 2.17 -12.46 -15.98
C LEU A 91 1.61 -13.75 -16.58
N ALA A 92 0.64 -13.66 -17.48
CA ALA A 92 0.11 -14.81 -18.20
C ALA A 92 1.18 -15.48 -19.09
N ARG A 93 1.97 -14.68 -19.81
CA ARG A 93 3.03 -15.17 -20.69
C ARG A 93 4.12 -15.96 -19.94
N ILE A 94 4.44 -15.58 -18.70
CA ILE A 94 5.40 -16.32 -17.86
C ILE A 94 4.76 -17.50 -17.09
N GLY A 95 3.47 -17.78 -17.30
CA GLY A 95 2.78 -18.94 -16.74
C GLY A 95 2.24 -18.73 -15.32
N VAL A 96 1.99 -17.49 -14.88
CA VAL A 96 1.31 -17.24 -13.59
C VAL A 96 -0.11 -17.82 -13.64
N ALA A 97 -0.38 -18.79 -12.78
CA ALA A 97 -1.67 -19.50 -12.72
C ALA A 97 -2.67 -18.88 -11.72
N ALA A 98 -2.21 -18.03 -10.81
CA ALA A 98 -3.06 -17.47 -9.76
C ALA A 98 -2.63 -16.03 -9.39
N ILE A 99 -3.62 -15.19 -9.13
CA ILE A 99 -3.44 -13.85 -8.57
C ILE A 99 -3.98 -13.82 -7.15
N LYS A 100 -3.20 -13.27 -6.22
CA LYS A 100 -3.61 -13.05 -4.82
C LYS A 100 -3.98 -11.59 -4.64
N ILE A 101 -5.21 -11.34 -4.18
CA ILE A 101 -5.68 -10.01 -3.79
C ILE A 101 -5.64 -9.93 -2.26
N GLU A 102 -4.88 -8.99 -1.71
CA GLU A 102 -4.83 -8.79 -0.26
C GLU A 102 -5.91 -7.82 0.21
N GLY A 103 -6.69 -8.24 1.21
CA GLY A 103 -7.82 -7.48 1.74
C GLY A 103 -8.04 -7.64 3.24
N ARG A 104 -6.99 -7.95 4.02
CA ARG A 104 -7.10 -8.08 5.48
C ARG A 104 -7.74 -6.81 6.06
N GLN A 105 -8.79 -6.98 6.88
CA GLN A 105 -9.54 -5.88 7.49
C GLN A 105 -10.16 -4.87 6.50
N ARG A 106 -10.40 -5.28 5.25
CA ARG A 106 -11.15 -4.46 4.29
C ARG A 106 -12.66 -4.74 4.39
N SER A 107 -13.45 -3.73 4.07
CA SER A 107 -14.92 -3.83 4.11
C SER A 107 -15.44 -4.75 3.00
N PRO A 108 -16.66 -5.31 3.15
CA PRO A 108 -17.31 -6.05 2.06
C PRO A 108 -17.44 -5.25 0.76
N ALA A 109 -17.62 -3.93 0.87
CA ALA A 109 -17.68 -3.03 -0.29
C ALA A 109 -16.33 -2.97 -1.03
N TYR A 110 -15.21 -2.86 -0.31
CA TYR A 110 -13.87 -2.93 -0.90
C TYR A 110 -13.66 -4.25 -1.62
N VAL A 111 -13.96 -5.37 -0.96
CA VAL A 111 -13.77 -6.72 -1.53
C VAL A 111 -14.59 -6.87 -2.81
N THR A 112 -15.85 -6.44 -2.79
CA THR A 112 -16.74 -6.49 -3.95
C THR A 112 -16.19 -5.68 -5.13
N GLN A 113 -15.75 -4.45 -4.87
CA GLN A 113 -15.22 -3.57 -5.91
C GLN A 113 -13.93 -4.13 -6.53
N VAL A 114 -12.94 -4.48 -5.72
CA VAL A 114 -11.65 -4.96 -6.20
C VAL A 114 -11.80 -6.28 -6.95
N THR A 115 -12.54 -7.25 -6.40
CA THR A 115 -12.73 -8.56 -7.05
C THR A 115 -13.51 -8.46 -8.35
N ARG A 116 -14.49 -7.56 -8.46
CA ARG A 116 -15.23 -7.32 -9.71
C ARG A 116 -14.31 -6.80 -10.82
N VAL A 117 -13.48 -5.80 -10.52
CA VAL A 117 -12.52 -5.26 -11.49
C VAL A 117 -11.54 -6.33 -11.94
N TRP A 118 -10.93 -7.06 -11.00
CA TRP A 118 -9.98 -8.12 -11.33
C TRP A 118 -10.63 -9.28 -12.11
N ARG A 119 -11.88 -9.65 -11.78
CA ARG A 119 -12.62 -10.68 -12.55
C ARG A 119 -12.84 -10.24 -13.98
N ALA A 120 -13.28 -8.99 -14.20
CA ALA A 120 -13.49 -8.45 -15.54
C ALA A 120 -12.20 -8.41 -16.37
N ALA A 121 -11.08 -8.02 -15.75
CA ALA A 121 -9.76 -8.02 -16.40
C ALA A 121 -9.32 -9.45 -16.76
N LEU A 122 -9.45 -10.40 -15.85
CA LEU A 122 -9.11 -11.80 -16.11
C LEU A 122 -10.03 -12.44 -17.18
N ASP A 123 -11.31 -12.07 -17.24
CA ASP A 123 -12.24 -12.52 -18.29
C ASP A 123 -11.86 -11.97 -19.66
N GLN A 124 -11.40 -10.72 -19.73
CA GLN A 124 -10.88 -10.15 -20.98
C GLN A 124 -9.59 -10.86 -21.41
N LEU A 125 -8.66 -11.06 -20.48
CA LEU A 125 -7.38 -11.75 -20.74
C LEU A 125 -7.60 -13.17 -21.26
N ALA A 126 -8.58 -13.89 -20.70
CA ALA A 126 -8.91 -15.26 -21.10
C ALA A 126 -9.45 -15.36 -22.54
N ARG A 127 -10.03 -14.29 -23.09
CA ARG A 127 -10.51 -14.26 -24.49
C ARG A 127 -9.36 -14.13 -25.47
N SER A 128 -8.40 -13.27 -25.16
CA SER A 128 -7.19 -13.06 -25.95
C SER A 128 -6.16 -12.30 -25.13
N VAL A 129 -5.01 -12.94 -24.89
CA VAL A 129 -3.86 -12.29 -24.23
C VAL A 129 -3.32 -11.16 -25.09
N ALA A 130 -3.31 -11.33 -26.42
CA ALA A 130 -2.79 -10.35 -27.36
C ALA A 130 -3.66 -9.07 -27.44
N ASP A 131 -4.97 -9.20 -27.19
CA ASP A 131 -5.92 -8.08 -27.26
C ASP A 131 -6.24 -7.47 -25.89
N PHE A 132 -5.63 -7.96 -24.81
CA PHE A 132 -5.84 -7.43 -23.47
C PHE A 132 -5.39 -5.96 -23.41
N LYS A 133 -6.27 -5.11 -22.89
CA LYS A 133 -5.99 -3.70 -22.64
C LYS A 133 -6.63 -3.29 -21.32
N PRO A 134 -5.84 -2.80 -20.34
CA PRO A 134 -6.42 -2.30 -19.10
C PRO A 134 -7.38 -1.15 -19.41
N LEU A 135 -8.61 -1.23 -18.92
CA LEU A 135 -9.58 -0.16 -19.10
C LEU A 135 -9.27 0.99 -18.13
N PRO A 136 -9.27 2.26 -18.55
CA PRO A 136 -9.06 3.40 -17.65
C PRO A 136 -10.04 3.41 -16.47
N ALA A 137 -11.27 2.93 -16.68
CA ALA A 137 -12.28 2.81 -15.63
C ALA A 137 -11.85 1.84 -14.51
N TRP A 138 -11.17 0.74 -14.84
CA TRP A 138 -10.66 -0.22 -13.85
C TRP A 138 -9.58 0.41 -12.97
N MET A 139 -8.62 1.10 -13.60
CA MET A 139 -7.56 1.78 -12.87
C MET A 139 -8.12 2.89 -11.97
N ALA A 140 -9.10 3.66 -12.46
CA ALA A 140 -9.79 4.65 -11.66
C ALA A 140 -10.53 4.04 -10.46
N GLU A 141 -11.21 2.89 -10.64
CA GLU A 141 -11.87 2.19 -9.54
C GLU A 141 -10.88 1.64 -8.51
N LEU A 142 -9.77 1.05 -8.93
CA LEU A 142 -8.76 0.52 -8.01
C LEU A 142 -8.03 1.65 -7.27
N ASN A 143 -7.72 2.77 -7.95
CA ASN A 143 -7.06 3.91 -7.33
C ASN A 143 -7.91 4.55 -6.24
N LYS A 144 -9.25 4.61 -6.39
CA LYS A 144 -10.15 5.14 -5.35
C LYS A 144 -10.02 4.44 -4.00
N VAL A 145 -9.66 3.15 -4.01
CA VAL A 145 -9.53 2.31 -2.81
C VAL A 145 -8.09 1.99 -2.44
N SER A 146 -7.13 2.54 -3.20
CA SER A 146 -5.70 2.40 -2.94
C SER A 146 -5.25 3.41 -1.89
N GLU A 147 -4.32 3.00 -1.05
CA GLU A 147 -3.64 3.92 -0.12
C GLU A 147 -2.98 5.08 -0.90
N GLY A 148 -3.13 6.31 -0.41
CA GLY A 148 -2.69 7.51 -1.11
C GLY A 148 -3.42 7.80 -2.43
N GLN A 149 -4.40 6.98 -2.81
CA GLN A 149 -4.97 6.92 -4.16
C GLN A 149 -3.94 6.70 -5.27
N SER A 150 -2.84 6.04 -4.93
CA SER A 150 -1.73 5.77 -5.83
C SER A 150 -1.38 4.28 -5.79
N HIS A 151 -0.79 3.81 -6.88
CA HIS A 151 -0.30 2.44 -6.96
C HIS A 151 1.13 2.36 -7.46
N THR A 152 1.77 1.24 -7.16
CA THR A 152 3.11 0.90 -7.62
C THR A 152 3.08 -0.49 -8.27
N LEU A 153 4.01 -0.76 -9.18
CA LEU A 153 4.32 -2.11 -9.63
C LEU A 153 5.31 -2.81 -8.66
N GLY A 154 5.67 -2.14 -7.56
CA GLY A 154 6.58 -2.65 -6.55
C GLY A 154 7.98 -2.86 -7.13
N ALA A 155 8.52 -4.07 -6.95
CA ALA A 155 9.85 -4.45 -7.41
C ALA A 155 10.03 -4.38 -8.95
N TYR A 156 8.94 -4.31 -9.72
CA TYR A 156 9.02 -4.16 -11.18
C TYR A 156 9.27 -2.71 -11.64
N TYR A 157 9.10 -1.72 -10.77
CA TYR A 157 9.29 -0.30 -11.09
C TYR A 157 10.44 0.35 -10.31
N ARG A 158 10.73 -0.11 -9.09
CA ARG A 158 11.78 0.50 -8.26
C ARG A 158 13.19 0.16 -8.76
N PRO A 159 14.04 1.16 -9.07
CA PRO A 159 15.47 0.92 -9.22
C PRO A 159 16.04 0.48 -7.87
N TRP A 160 16.87 -0.57 -7.87
CA TRP A 160 17.61 -0.97 -6.68
C TRP A 160 18.60 0.14 -6.34
N LYS A 161 18.48 0.71 -5.12
CA LYS A 161 19.49 1.59 -4.54
C LYS A 161 20.53 0.76 -3.77
#